data_AF-A0A350RJ82-F1
#
_entry.id   AF-A0A350RJ82-F1
#
_cell.length_a   1.000
_cell.length_b   1.000
_cell.length_c   1.000
_cell.angle_alpha   90.00
_cell.angle_beta   90.00
_cell.angle_gamma   90.00
#
_symmetry.space_group_name_H-M   'P 1'
#
loop_
_entity.id
_entity.type
_entity.pdbx_description
1 polymer ?
#
loop_
_entity_poly.entity_id
_entity_poly.type
_entity_poly.pdbx_seq_one_letter_code
_entity_poly.pdbx_strand_id
1 'polypeptide(L)'
;MSGIDLNDPASTDNPSNYWASFRDEGPVQWSDAHRAWVILGHAELSEAFRDGNLLSADRVTPLERVAQHRPSSFAKVVELLG
;
A
#
# COMPACT_ATOMS: atom_id res chain seq x y z
N MET A 1 1.65 19.36 -7.76
CA MET A 1 1.67 19.06 -6.31
C MET A 1 2.44 17.78 -6.12
N SER A 2 3.27 17.68 -5.08
CA SER A 2 3.81 16.38 -4.68
C SER A 2 2.64 15.54 -4.15
N GLY A 3 2.50 14.30 -4.63
CA GLY A 3 1.48 13.38 -4.12
C GLY A 3 1.81 12.90 -2.71
N ILE A 4 0.99 12.00 -2.17
CA ILE A 4 1.23 11.35 -0.88
C ILE A 4 2.60 10.65 -0.89
N ASP A 5 3.45 10.97 0.09
CA ASP A 5 4.71 10.29 0.32
C ASP A 5 4.98 10.11 1.82
N LEU A 6 4.95 8.86 2.27
CA LEU A 6 5.29 8.45 3.64
C LEU A 6 6.72 8.81 4.07
N ASN A 7 7.62 9.15 3.13
CA ASN A 7 8.98 9.59 3.44
C ASN A 7 9.12 11.12 3.53
N ASP A 8 8.05 11.88 3.28
CA ASP A 8 8.05 13.31 3.51
C ASP A 8 8.18 13.57 5.03
N PRO A 9 9.17 14.34 5.50
CA PRO A 9 9.31 14.67 6.92
C PRO A 9 8.05 15.27 7.53
N ALA A 10 7.23 16.00 6.75
CA ALA A 10 5.97 16.55 7.24
C ALA A 10 4.97 15.47 7.67
N SER A 11 5.04 14.27 7.09
CA SER A 11 4.21 13.12 7.47
C SER A 11 4.50 12.62 8.89
N THR A 12 5.70 12.87 9.43
CA THR A 12 6.11 12.52 10.80
C THR A 12 6.14 13.72 11.74
N ASP A 13 6.58 14.89 11.27
CA ASP A 13 6.75 16.09 12.09
C ASP A 13 5.41 16.74 12.42
N ASN A 14 4.43 16.64 11.52
CA ASN A 14 3.08 17.14 11.73
C ASN A 14 2.02 16.27 11.01
N PRO A 15 1.82 15.03 11.49
CA PRO A 15 0.99 14.05 10.80
C PRO A 15 -0.45 14.53 10.63
N SER A 16 -1.04 15.14 11.65
CA SER A 16 -2.44 15.56 11.61
C SER A 16 -2.71 16.55 10.47
N ASN A 17 -1.84 17.54 10.29
CA ASN A 17 -2.00 18.53 9.23
C ASN A 17 -1.66 17.94 7.86
N TYR A 18 -0.58 17.16 7.77
CA TYR A 18 -0.17 16.49 6.53
C TYR A 18 -1.29 15.60 5.99
N TRP A 19 -1.85 14.73 6.82
CA TRP A 19 -2.91 13.81 6.39
C TRP A 19 -4.27 14.49 6.20
N ALA A 20 -4.53 15.60 6.90
CA ALA A 20 -5.75 16.38 6.68
C ALA A 20 -5.79 17.01 5.28
N SER A 21 -4.69 17.59 4.79
CA SER A 21 -4.66 18.21 3.47
C SER A 21 -4.97 17.22 2.35
N PHE A 22 -4.45 15.99 2.44
CA PHE A 22 -4.81 14.96 1.47
C PHE A 22 -6.26 14.51 1.66
N ARG A 23 -6.75 14.32 2.88
CA ARG A 23 -8.14 13.85 3.09
C ARG A 23 -9.18 14.77 2.45
N ASP A 24 -8.91 16.09 2.42
CA ASP A 24 -9.77 17.08 1.76
C ASP A 24 -9.87 16.88 0.23
N GLU A 25 -8.89 16.22 -0.38
CA GLU A 25 -8.87 15.89 -1.82
C GLU A 25 -9.62 14.58 -2.14
N GLY A 26 -9.87 13.73 -1.14
CA GLY A 26 -10.65 12.51 -1.28
C GLY A 26 -10.23 11.38 -0.32
N PRO A 27 -11.11 10.40 -0.06
CA PRO A 27 -10.87 9.35 0.93
C PRO A 27 -9.91 8.25 0.47
N VAL A 28 -9.68 8.11 -0.84
CA VAL A 28 -8.77 7.13 -1.44
C VAL A 28 -8.00 7.80 -2.57
N GLN A 29 -6.67 7.71 -2.56
CA GLN A 29 -5.81 8.41 -3.51
C GLN A 29 -4.63 7.53 -3.95
N TRP A 30 -4.16 7.77 -5.17
CA TRP A 30 -2.95 7.13 -5.68
C TRP A 30 -1.71 7.86 -5.15
N SER A 31 -0.75 7.12 -4.62
CA SER A 31 0.59 7.60 -4.32
C SER A 31 1.56 7.12 -5.40
N ASP A 32 2.11 8.05 -6.18
CA ASP A 32 3.18 7.74 -7.13
C ASP A 32 4.47 7.29 -6.43
N ALA A 33 4.79 7.87 -5.27
CA ALA A 33 5.97 7.52 -4.48
C ALA A 33 5.96 6.06 -4.01
N HIS A 34 4.79 5.57 -3.60
CA HIS A 34 4.63 4.20 -3.08
C HIS A 34 4.05 3.22 -4.11
N ARG A 35 3.66 3.72 -5.29
CA ARG A 35 2.96 2.98 -6.35
C ARG A 35 1.79 2.16 -5.80
N ALA A 36 1.01 2.81 -4.92
CA ALA A 36 -0.06 2.18 -4.18
C ALA A 36 -1.23 3.12 -3.98
N TRP A 37 -2.41 2.55 -3.79
CA TRP A 37 -3.58 3.27 -3.29
C TRP A 37 -3.46 3.47 -1.78
N VAL A 38 -3.71 4.70 -1.32
CA VAL A 38 -3.72 5.09 0.09
C VAL A 38 -5.15 5.40 0.50
N ILE A 39 -5.61 4.75 1.57
CA ILE A 39 -6.96 4.95 2.13
C ILE A 39 -6.83 5.87 3.35
N LEU A 40 -7.47 7.04 3.28
CA LEU A 40 -7.45 8.10 4.30
C LEU A 40 -8.80 8.23 5.02
N GLY A 41 -9.88 7.79 4.37
CA GLY A 41 -11.24 7.84 4.88
C GLY A 41 -11.56 6.69 5.85
N HIS A 42 -12.23 7.01 6.95
CA HIS A 42 -12.58 6.01 7.98
C HIS A 42 -13.58 4.97 7.47
N ALA A 43 -14.57 5.38 6.67
CA ALA A 43 -15.61 4.48 6.18
C ALA A 43 -15.03 3.43 5.23
N GLU A 44 -14.22 3.88 4.28
CA GLU A 44 -13.54 3.06 3.27
C GLU A 44 -12.53 2.12 3.93
N LEU A 45 -11.76 2.61 4.90
CA LEU A 45 -10.82 1.78 5.66
C LEU A 45 -11.56 0.69 6.45
N SER A 46 -12.67 1.05 7.08
CA SER A 46 -13.48 0.12 7.88
C SER A 46 -14.18 -0.92 7.02
N GLU A 47 -14.59 -0.58 5.80
CA GLU A 47 -15.11 -1.54 4.82
C GLU A 47 -14.01 -2.51 4.36
N ALA A 48 -12.85 -1.97 3.99
CA ALA A 48 -11.72 -2.75 3.51
C ALA A 48 -11.20 -3.75 4.55
N PHE A 49 -11.24 -3.43 5.84
CA PHE A 49 -10.88 -4.36 6.91
C PHE A 49 -11.98 -5.39 7.23
N ARG A 50 -13.25 -5.08 6.98
CA ARG A 50 -14.35 -6.01 7.27
C ARG A 50 -14.48 -7.11 6.22
N ASP A 51 -14.17 -6.81 4.96
CA ASP A 51 -14.14 -7.80 3.90
C ASP A 51 -12.72 -8.27 3.63
N GLY A 52 -12.34 -9.35 4.32
CA GLY A 52 -11.02 -9.98 4.19
C GLY A 52 -10.70 -10.54 2.80
N ASN A 53 -11.65 -10.51 1.85
CA ASN A 53 -11.40 -10.89 0.46
C ASN A 53 -10.99 -9.71 -0.43
N LEU A 54 -11.21 -8.45 0.00
CA LEU A 54 -10.88 -7.27 -0.79
C LEU A 54 -9.39 -6.94 -0.72
N LEU A 55 -8.83 -6.95 0.49
CA LEU A 55 -7.42 -6.65 0.75
C LEU A 55 -6.73 -7.88 1.35
N SER A 56 -6.16 -8.71 0.49
CA SER A 56 -5.36 -9.84 0.96
C SER A 56 -4.15 -9.36 1.76
N ALA A 57 -3.97 -9.93 2.95
CA ALA A 57 -2.75 -9.79 3.74
C ALA A 57 -1.65 -10.76 3.29
N ASP A 58 -1.95 -11.66 2.34
CA ASP A 58 -1.00 -12.61 1.78
C ASP A 58 0.02 -11.89 0.91
N ARG A 59 1.23 -11.78 1.42
CA ARG A 59 2.36 -11.17 0.72
C ARG A 59 3.19 -12.18 -0.06
N VAL A 60 2.95 -13.48 0.11
CA VAL A 60 3.77 -14.56 -0.46
C VAL A 60 3.19 -14.99 -1.82
N THR A 61 1.88 -15.23 -1.91
CA THR A 61 1.23 -15.67 -3.16
C THR A 61 1.41 -14.70 -4.35
N PRO A 62 1.41 -13.37 -4.18
CA PRO A 62 1.76 -12.46 -5.28
C PRO A 62 3.22 -12.59 -5.73
N LEU A 63 4.15 -12.79 -4.79
CA LEU A 63 5.58 -13.02 -5.08
C LEU A 63 5.78 -14.36 -5.81
N GLU A 64 5.07 -15.41 -5.41
CA GLU A 64 5.06 -16.72 -6.07
C GLU A 64 4.58 -16.65 -7.52
N ARG A 65 3.48 -15.92 -7.79
CA ARG A 65 2.99 -15.70 -9.16
C ARG A 65 4.00 -14.97 -10.05
N VAL A 66 4.71 -13.98 -9.50
CA VAL A 66 5.78 -13.30 -10.24
C VAL A 66 6.95 -14.24 -10.51
N ALA A 67 7.28 -15.11 -9.55
CA ALA A 67 8.38 -16.05 -9.68
C ALA A 67 8.18 -17.11 -10.77
N GLN A 68 6.94 -17.54 -11.03
CA GLN A 68 6.62 -18.49 -12.11
C GLN A 68 7.08 -18.02 -13.50
N HIS A 69 7.25 -16.72 -13.69
CA HIS A 69 7.63 -16.10 -14.97
C HIS A 69 9.07 -15.57 -14.97
N ARG A 70 9.88 -15.96 -13.98
CA ARG A 70 11.24 -15.45 -13.75
C ARG A 70 12.27 -16.59 -13.73
N PRO A 71 13.58 -16.27 -13.87
CA PRO A 71 14.65 -17.27 -13.82
C PRO A 71 14.61 -18.11 -12.54
N SER A 72 15.10 -19.34 -12.62
CA SER A 72 15.08 -20.32 -11.52
C SER A 72 15.69 -19.83 -10.20
N SER A 73 16.65 -18.90 -10.26
CA SER A 73 17.23 -18.27 -9.08
C SER A 73 16.23 -17.41 -8.29
N PHE A 74 15.30 -16.74 -8.96
CA PHE A 74 14.28 -15.91 -8.31
C PHE A 74 13.20 -16.79 -7.66
N ALA A 75 12.82 -17.89 -8.31
CA ALA A 75 11.92 -18.88 -7.72
C ALA A 75 12.44 -19.46 -6.40
N LYS A 76 13.75 -19.72 -6.31
CA LYS A 76 14.37 -20.20 -5.07
C LYS A 76 14.30 -19.19 -3.92
N VAL A 77 14.39 -17.88 -4.22
CA VAL A 77 14.25 -16.83 -3.20
C VAL A 77 12.84 -16.79 -2.65
N VAL A 78 11.83 -16.93 -3.51
CA VAL A 78 10.43 -16.91 -3.07
C VAL A 78 10.07 -18.14 -2.22
N GLU A 79 10.62 -19.32 -2.55
CA GLU A 79 10.48 -20.53 -1.73
C GLU A 79 10.98 -20.34 -0.29
N LEU A 80 12.01 -19.51 -0.08
CA LEU A 80 12.58 -19.26 1.25
C LEU A 80 11.78 -18.24 2.09
N LEU A 81 10.76 -17.60 1.51
CA LEU A 81 9.94 -16.56 2.16
C LEU A 81 8.60 -17.08 2.67
N GLY A 82 8.23 -18.33 2.37
CA GLY A 82 7.06 -19.04 2.91
C GLY A 82 7.43 -20.05 3.99
#